data_AF-A0A960JGX9-F1
#
_entry.id   AF-A0A960JGX9-F1
#
_cell.length_a   1.000
_cell.length_b   1.000
_cell.length_c   1.000
_cell.angle_alpha   90.00
_cell.angle_beta   90.00
_cell.angle_gamma   90.00
#
_symmetry.space_group_name_H-M   'P 1'
#
loop_
_entity.id
_entity.type
_entity.pdbx_description
1 polymer ?
#
loop_
_entity_poly.entity_id
_entity_poly.type
_entity_poly.pdbx_seq_one_letter_code
_entity_poly.pdbx_strand_id
1 'polypeptide(L)'
;MGGNKEFKRNGGILKMDGDLGRENLGDSIPIKLKKTYLQKGQPKRGALPHAYYKPPFTYTTDEWNASQGWAAGAVVSNSEDFARFLRALFTGKLFRKKDSVQKMQISVKSSEDALGPGTIYGHGILKNQGVLGHGGETLGFQSDGGYIPEKDATIVIWGNSALSGVSRNVVPPLAKIVSGDQ
;
A
#
# COMPACT_ATOMS: atom_id res chain seq x y z
N MET A 1 -32.26 -45.06 14.02
CA MET A 1 -30.88 -44.96 14.52
C MET A 1 -29.99 -44.53 13.36
N GLY A 2 -29.62 -43.25 13.30
CA GLY A 2 -28.71 -42.70 12.28
C GLY A 2 -27.82 -41.70 12.98
N GLY A 3 -26.55 -42.05 13.14
CA GLY A 3 -25.61 -41.40 14.05
C GLY A 3 -25.17 -40.00 13.61
N ASN A 4 -24.99 -39.14 14.62
CA ASN A 4 -24.27 -37.88 14.52
C ASN A 4 -22.85 -38.10 13.97
N LYS A 5 -22.47 -37.32 12.96
CA LYS A 5 -21.07 -37.00 12.68
C LYS A 5 -20.87 -35.51 12.86
N GLU A 6 -20.35 -35.13 14.03
CA GLU A 6 -19.71 -33.84 14.23
C GLU A 6 -18.47 -33.77 13.34
N PHE A 7 -18.42 -32.79 12.43
CA PHE A 7 -17.18 -32.36 11.81
C PHE A 7 -16.58 -31.22 12.62
N LYS A 8 -15.67 -31.56 13.54
CA LYS A 8 -14.74 -30.57 14.12
C LYS A 8 -13.74 -30.17 13.04
N ARG A 9 -13.82 -28.92 12.58
CA ARG A 9 -12.77 -28.33 11.74
C ARG A 9 -11.84 -27.48 12.60
N ASN A 10 -10.78 -28.14 13.07
CA ASN A 10 -9.56 -27.51 13.57
C ASN A 10 -8.85 -26.79 12.41
N GLY A 11 -8.31 -25.59 12.68
CA GLY A 11 -7.37 -24.92 11.78
C GLY A 11 -7.76 -23.47 11.51
N GLY A 12 -7.13 -22.55 12.24
CA GLY A 12 -7.28 -21.10 12.07
C GLY A 12 -6.80 -20.64 10.70
N ILE A 13 -7.74 -20.54 9.77
CA ILE A 13 -7.74 -19.48 8.77
C ILE A 13 -8.45 -18.32 9.46
N LEU A 14 -7.80 -17.16 9.57
CA LEU A 14 -8.48 -15.92 9.91
C LEU A 14 -9.71 -15.83 9.02
N LYS A 15 -10.89 -16.04 9.60
CA LYS A 15 -12.15 -15.62 8.99
C LYS A 15 -11.93 -14.15 8.61
N MET A 16 -12.12 -13.78 7.34
CA MET A 16 -12.17 -12.38 6.90
C MET A 16 -13.46 -11.72 7.44
N ASP A 17 -13.75 -11.93 8.71
CA ASP A 17 -14.96 -11.49 9.38
C ASP A 17 -14.61 -10.28 10.24
N GLY A 18 -15.23 -9.15 9.89
CA GLY A 18 -15.51 -8.03 10.80
C GLY A 18 -14.42 -6.98 10.98
N ASP A 19 -13.14 -7.35 10.98
CA ASP A 19 -12.10 -6.45 11.53
C ASP A 19 -11.53 -5.39 10.56
N LEU A 20 -11.58 -5.64 9.24
CA LEU A 20 -11.25 -4.61 8.23
C LEU A 20 -12.36 -3.53 8.14
N GLY A 21 -13.52 -3.79 8.75
CA GLY A 21 -14.65 -2.89 8.83
C GLY A 21 -14.59 -1.90 10.00
N ARG A 22 -13.56 -1.93 10.87
CA ARG A 22 -13.42 -0.96 11.96
C ARG A 22 -13.43 0.47 11.43
N GLU A 23 -13.96 1.39 12.25
CA GLU A 23 -14.20 2.79 11.90
C GLU A 23 -12.92 3.57 11.52
N ASN A 24 -11.71 3.00 11.76
CA ASN A 24 -10.46 3.61 11.36
C ASN A 24 -9.32 2.58 11.21
N LEU A 25 -8.92 2.25 9.97
CA LEU A 25 -7.84 1.29 9.68
C LEU A 25 -6.53 1.65 10.40
N GLY A 26 -6.19 2.94 10.49
CA GLY A 26 -4.96 3.42 11.13
C GLY A 26 -4.87 3.11 12.62
N ASP A 27 -6.00 2.98 13.32
CA ASP A 27 -6.04 2.61 14.72
C ASP A 27 -5.78 1.11 14.94
N SER A 28 -6.02 0.27 13.94
CA SER A 28 -5.71 -1.16 14.00
C SER A 28 -4.22 -1.46 13.83
N ILE A 29 -3.44 -0.51 13.28
CA ILE A 29 -2.01 -0.66 13.05
C ILE A 29 -1.26 -0.29 14.35
N PRO A 30 -0.26 -1.09 14.80
CA PRO A 30 0.43 -0.86 16.08
C PRO A 30 0.98 0.55 16.30
N ILE A 31 1.43 1.22 15.24
CA ILE A 31 2.04 2.56 15.31
C ILE A 31 1.04 3.73 15.27
N LYS A 32 -0.26 3.44 15.20
CA LYS A 32 -1.37 4.40 15.19
C LYS A 32 -1.20 5.52 14.15
N LEU A 33 -1.78 5.31 12.97
CA LEU A 33 -1.74 6.26 11.87
C LEU A 33 -3.01 7.13 11.90
N LYS A 34 -2.85 8.43 12.17
CA LYS A 34 -3.97 9.32 12.55
C LYS A 34 -4.82 9.76 11.35
N LYS A 35 -4.23 9.78 10.16
CA LYS A 35 -4.85 10.21 8.90
C LYS A 35 -4.99 9.05 7.92
N THR A 36 -4.85 7.82 8.40
CA THR A 36 -4.99 6.61 7.59
C THR A 36 -6.27 5.86 7.91
N TYR A 37 -7.13 5.69 6.93
CA TYR A 37 -8.41 4.99 7.10
C TYR A 37 -8.81 4.28 5.79
N LEU A 38 -9.74 3.33 5.90
CA LEU A 38 -10.37 2.71 4.74
C LEU A 38 -11.55 3.58 4.31
N GLN A 39 -11.51 4.13 3.09
CA GLN A 39 -12.62 4.90 2.55
C GLN A 39 -13.85 4.01 2.37
N LYS A 40 -15.00 4.51 2.84
CA LYS A 40 -16.29 3.84 2.71
C LYS A 40 -17.26 4.78 2.00
N GLY A 41 -17.55 4.47 0.74
CA GLY A 41 -18.46 5.28 -0.06
C GLY A 41 -17.81 6.55 -0.61
N GLN A 42 -18.66 7.42 -1.16
CA GLN A 42 -18.22 8.70 -1.72
C GLN A 42 -17.73 9.63 -0.62
N PRO A 43 -16.59 10.32 -0.82
CA PRO A 43 -16.11 11.28 0.16
C PRO A 43 -17.05 12.50 0.19
N LYS A 44 -17.18 13.12 1.36
CA LYS A 44 -17.84 14.44 1.45
C LYS A 44 -17.06 15.44 0.63
N ARG A 45 -17.75 16.37 -0.03
CA ARG A 45 -17.12 17.46 -0.78
C ARG A 45 -16.10 18.20 0.09
N GLY A 46 -14.86 18.31 -0.40
CA GLY A 46 -13.75 18.97 0.31
C GLY A 46 -13.07 18.12 1.39
N ALA A 47 -13.47 16.86 1.61
CA ALA A 47 -12.80 15.97 2.56
C ALA A 47 -11.45 15.46 2.06
N LEU A 48 -11.27 15.39 0.73
CA LEU A 48 -10.04 15.00 0.04
C LEU A 48 -9.62 16.12 -0.93
N PRO A 49 -8.33 16.18 -1.34
CA PRO A 49 -7.91 17.03 -2.44
C PRO A 49 -8.71 16.73 -3.71
N HIS A 50 -8.81 17.71 -4.61
CA HIS A 50 -9.40 17.47 -5.93
C HIS A 50 -8.64 16.38 -6.68
N ALA A 51 -9.39 15.47 -7.26
CA ALA A 51 -8.94 14.26 -7.91
C ALA A 51 -9.26 14.34 -9.40
N TYR A 52 -8.27 14.06 -10.25
CA TYR A 52 -8.43 14.18 -11.69
C TYR A 52 -8.13 12.86 -12.40
N TYR A 53 -8.87 12.55 -13.45
CA TYR A 53 -8.54 11.36 -14.24
C TYR A 53 -7.17 11.55 -14.94
N LYS A 54 -6.99 12.64 -15.70
CA LYS A 54 -5.75 12.90 -16.45
C LYS A 54 -5.54 14.37 -16.80
N PRO A 55 -4.32 14.82 -17.16
CA PRO A 55 -4.09 16.07 -17.85
C PRO A 55 -4.98 16.20 -19.10
N PRO A 56 -5.53 17.39 -19.42
CA PRO A 56 -5.30 18.70 -18.79
C PRO A 56 -6.19 19.00 -17.57
N PHE A 57 -6.59 17.97 -16.80
CA PHE A 57 -7.33 18.09 -15.53
C PHE A 57 -8.76 18.60 -15.68
N THR A 58 -9.40 18.31 -16.81
CA THR A 58 -10.79 18.70 -17.10
C THR A 58 -11.83 17.73 -16.55
N TYR A 59 -11.44 16.49 -16.25
CA TYR A 59 -12.33 15.45 -15.74
C TYR A 59 -11.99 15.12 -14.29
N THR A 60 -12.88 15.49 -13.37
CA THR A 60 -12.75 15.21 -11.95
C THR A 60 -13.29 13.84 -11.59
N THR A 61 -12.70 13.21 -10.58
CA THR A 61 -13.11 11.92 -10.02
C THR A 61 -13.35 11.99 -8.50
N ASP A 62 -13.64 13.19 -8.00
CA ASP A 62 -13.88 13.50 -6.58
C ASP A 62 -14.94 12.60 -5.92
N GLU A 63 -15.91 12.12 -6.70
CA GLU A 63 -17.04 11.31 -6.22
C GLU A 63 -16.78 9.80 -6.29
N TRP A 64 -15.54 9.36 -6.56
CA TRP A 64 -15.22 7.94 -6.57
C TRP A 64 -15.43 7.33 -5.17
N ASN A 65 -16.28 6.30 -5.09
CA ASN A 65 -16.73 5.71 -3.83
C ASN A 65 -15.79 4.64 -3.24
N ALA A 66 -14.69 4.35 -3.94
CA ALA A 66 -13.66 3.37 -3.60
C ALA A 66 -14.12 1.91 -3.39
N SER A 67 -15.39 1.57 -3.67
CA SER A 67 -15.93 0.23 -3.38
C SER A 67 -15.24 -0.88 -4.18
N GLN A 68 -14.88 -0.60 -5.44
CA GLN A 68 -14.10 -1.50 -6.29
C GLN A 68 -12.69 -1.74 -5.72
N GLY A 69 -12.09 -0.73 -5.11
CA GLY A 69 -10.72 -0.81 -4.58
C GLY A 69 -10.63 -1.63 -3.31
N TRP A 70 -11.57 -1.45 -2.38
CA TRP A 70 -11.61 -2.12 -1.07
C TRP A 70 -10.21 -2.26 -0.44
N ALA A 71 -9.86 -3.44 0.07
CA ALA A 71 -8.55 -3.72 0.67
C ALA A 71 -7.36 -3.57 -0.30
N ALA A 72 -7.59 -3.58 -1.63
CA ALA A 72 -6.53 -3.42 -2.63
C ALA A 72 -6.17 -1.96 -2.92
N GLY A 73 -7.07 -1.00 -2.68
CA GLY A 73 -6.84 0.38 -3.11
C GLY A 73 -7.72 1.47 -2.50
N ALA A 74 -8.57 1.18 -1.51
CA ALA A 74 -9.44 2.16 -0.87
C ALA A 74 -8.84 2.79 0.40
N VAL A 75 -7.55 2.55 0.69
CA VAL A 75 -6.90 3.18 1.84
C VAL A 75 -6.59 4.63 1.51
N VAL A 76 -7.09 5.54 2.33
CA VAL A 76 -6.71 6.96 2.32
C VAL A 76 -5.64 7.18 3.37
N SER A 77 -4.64 8.00 3.05
CA SER A 77 -3.54 8.38 3.96
C SER A 77 -3.02 9.78 3.60
N ASN A 78 -2.01 10.25 4.35
CA ASN A 78 -1.15 11.37 3.97
C ASN A 78 0.32 10.92 3.87
N SER A 79 1.20 11.85 3.47
CA SER A 79 2.64 11.60 3.32
C SER A 79 3.36 11.19 4.58
N GLU A 80 3.06 11.85 5.68
CA GLU A 80 3.67 11.54 6.97
C GLU A 80 3.31 10.13 7.45
N ASP A 81 2.03 9.76 7.46
CA ASP A 81 1.59 8.45 7.94
C ASP A 81 2.01 7.32 7.00
N PHE A 82 2.03 7.54 5.68
CA PHE A 82 2.54 6.51 4.76
C PHE A 82 4.05 6.31 4.92
N ALA A 83 4.83 7.39 5.11
CA ALA A 83 6.26 7.28 5.37
C ALA A 83 6.54 6.53 6.69
N ARG A 84 5.79 6.85 7.75
CA ARG A 84 5.85 6.15 9.04
C ARG A 84 5.48 4.68 8.89
N PHE A 85 4.45 4.37 8.11
CA PHE A 85 4.04 2.99 7.81
C PHE A 85 5.15 2.21 7.10
N LEU A 86 5.70 2.73 6.00
CA LEU A 86 6.75 2.05 5.24
C LEU A 86 7.99 1.79 6.09
N ARG A 87 8.47 2.81 6.82
CA ARG A 87 9.61 2.63 7.72
C ARG A 87 9.32 1.59 8.79
N ALA A 88 8.16 1.64 9.45
CA ALA A 88 7.80 0.66 10.47
C ALA A 88 7.64 -0.76 9.91
N LEU A 89 7.07 -0.89 8.70
CA LEU A 89 6.91 -2.16 8.00
C LEU A 89 8.27 -2.79 7.72
N PHE A 90 9.17 -2.08 7.06
CA PHE A 90 10.44 -2.64 6.60
C PHE A 90 11.53 -2.71 7.68
N THR A 91 11.41 -1.93 8.77
CA THR A 91 12.22 -2.13 9.99
C THR A 91 11.65 -3.21 10.92
N GLY A 92 10.56 -3.87 10.53
CA GLY A 92 9.98 -5.00 11.26
C GLY A 92 9.17 -4.62 12.51
N LYS A 93 8.97 -3.32 12.80
CA LYS A 93 8.25 -2.82 13.98
C LYS A 93 6.78 -3.22 14.02
N LEU A 94 6.20 -3.61 12.88
CA LEU A 94 4.80 -4.06 12.79
C LEU A 94 4.61 -5.54 13.10
N PHE A 95 5.68 -6.33 13.23
CA PHE A 95 5.61 -7.79 13.34
C PHE A 95 6.18 -8.31 14.66
N ARG A 96 5.52 -9.33 15.22
CA ARG A 96 6.07 -10.10 16.35
C ARG A 96 7.16 -11.07 15.90
N LYS A 97 7.01 -11.64 14.70
CA LYS A 97 7.98 -12.58 14.13
C LYS A 97 9.04 -11.83 13.36
N LYS A 98 10.31 -12.06 13.69
CA LYS A 98 11.45 -11.36 13.10
C LYS A 98 11.66 -11.64 11.60
N ASP A 99 11.11 -12.75 11.11
CA ASP A 99 11.25 -13.21 9.73
C ASP A 99 10.12 -12.74 8.79
N SER A 100 9.13 -12.00 9.32
CA SER A 100 7.96 -11.55 8.56
C SER A 100 8.33 -10.65 7.37
N VAL A 101 9.26 -9.72 7.55
CA VAL A 101 9.69 -8.78 6.49
C VAL A 101 10.41 -9.52 5.36
N GLN A 102 11.22 -10.52 5.69
CA GLN A 102 11.91 -11.35 4.71
C GLN A 102 10.89 -12.19 3.92
N LYS A 103 9.90 -12.78 4.60
CA LYS A 103 8.82 -13.54 3.96
C LYS A 103 8.00 -12.70 2.99
N MET A 104 7.71 -11.44 3.32
CA MET A 104 7.00 -10.54 2.42
C MET A 104 7.76 -10.27 1.12
N GLN A 105 9.09 -10.35 1.12
CA GLN A 105 9.92 -10.10 -0.07
C GLN A 105 10.04 -11.30 -1.00
N ILE A 106 9.52 -12.48 -0.60
CA ILE A 106 9.54 -13.67 -1.44
C ILE A 106 8.53 -13.49 -2.58
N SER A 107 9.02 -13.57 -3.82
CA SER A 107 8.24 -13.62 -5.06
C SER A 107 8.15 -15.04 -5.61
N VAL A 108 7.29 -15.23 -6.60
CA VAL A 108 7.37 -16.40 -7.48
C VAL A 108 8.32 -16.07 -8.63
N LYS A 109 9.13 -17.05 -9.07
CA LYS A 109 10.12 -16.83 -10.14
C LYS A 109 9.51 -16.23 -11.41
N SER A 110 8.29 -16.62 -11.75
CA SER A 110 7.58 -16.11 -12.93
C SER A 110 7.15 -14.64 -12.84
N SER A 111 7.24 -14.00 -11.67
CA SER A 111 6.92 -12.57 -11.49
C SER A 111 8.16 -11.70 -11.36
N GLU A 112 9.36 -12.28 -11.35
CA GLU A 112 10.60 -11.51 -11.37
C GLU A 112 10.71 -10.77 -12.71
N ASP A 113 11.02 -9.48 -12.64
CA ASP A 113 11.14 -8.55 -13.77
C ASP A 113 9.89 -8.35 -14.64
N ALA A 114 8.76 -8.98 -14.30
CA ALA A 114 7.48 -8.81 -14.99
C ALA A 114 6.97 -7.35 -14.96
N LEU A 115 7.45 -6.56 -13.98
CA LEU A 115 7.13 -5.14 -13.82
C LEU A 115 8.26 -4.21 -14.28
N GLY A 116 9.29 -4.75 -14.92
CA GLY A 116 10.48 -4.06 -15.38
C GLY A 116 11.77 -4.65 -14.78
N PRO A 117 12.93 -4.46 -15.44
CA PRO A 117 14.20 -5.03 -14.97
C PRO A 117 14.56 -4.64 -13.54
N GLY A 118 14.98 -5.62 -12.73
CA GLY A 118 15.35 -5.42 -11.33
C GLY A 118 14.17 -5.17 -10.39
N THR A 119 12.94 -5.51 -10.81
CA THR A 119 11.73 -5.33 -10.02
C THR A 119 11.14 -6.67 -9.60
N ILE A 120 10.96 -6.83 -8.29
CA ILE A 120 10.40 -8.02 -7.67
C ILE A 120 9.08 -7.64 -7.00
N TYR A 121 8.03 -8.41 -7.28
CA TYR A 121 6.76 -8.33 -6.55
C TYR A 121 6.65 -9.47 -5.53
N GLY A 122 6.65 -9.11 -4.25
CA GLY A 122 6.46 -10.04 -3.14
C GLY A 122 5.00 -10.08 -2.68
N HIS A 123 4.80 -10.31 -1.39
CA HIS A 123 3.46 -10.31 -0.78
C HIS A 123 3.02 -8.88 -0.50
N GLY A 124 2.44 -8.22 -1.51
CA GLY A 124 1.90 -6.86 -1.41
C GLY A 124 2.97 -5.76 -1.32
N ILE A 125 4.21 -6.07 -1.68
CA ILE A 125 5.33 -5.13 -1.71
C ILE A 125 6.12 -5.27 -3.01
N LEU A 126 6.69 -4.16 -3.43
CA LEU A 126 7.68 -4.07 -4.50
C LEU A 126 9.07 -3.92 -3.91
N LYS A 127 10.02 -4.64 -4.50
CA LYS A 127 11.45 -4.34 -4.40
C LYS A 127 11.91 -3.89 -5.78
N ASN A 128 12.16 -2.60 -5.94
CA ASN A 128 12.56 -1.98 -7.21
C ASN A 128 13.93 -1.32 -7.02
N GLN A 129 14.97 -1.88 -7.63
CA GLN A 129 16.33 -1.32 -7.58
C GLN A 129 16.81 -1.03 -6.14
N GLY A 130 16.59 -1.97 -5.22
CA GLY A 130 16.99 -1.85 -3.81
C GLY A 130 16.01 -1.07 -2.91
N VAL A 131 15.01 -0.39 -3.49
CA VAL A 131 13.96 0.30 -2.76
C VAL A 131 12.81 -0.66 -2.44
N LEU A 132 12.42 -0.71 -1.16
CA LEU A 132 11.28 -1.51 -0.69
C LEU A 132 10.05 -0.63 -0.53
N GLY A 133 8.94 -0.95 -1.18
CA GLY A 133 7.81 -0.03 -1.20
C GLY A 133 6.60 -0.53 -1.98
N HIS A 134 5.76 0.41 -2.42
CA HIS A 134 4.68 0.14 -3.36
C HIS A 134 4.19 1.46 -3.97
N GLY A 135 3.77 1.43 -5.24
CA GLY A 135 3.05 2.52 -5.88
C GLY A 135 1.54 2.31 -5.83
N GLY A 136 0.76 3.37 -5.80
CA GLY A 136 -0.71 3.30 -5.86
C GLY A 136 -1.24 3.97 -7.11
N GLU A 137 -2.33 3.44 -7.65
CA GLU A 137 -3.07 4.08 -8.73
C GLU A 137 -4.57 3.85 -8.53
N THR A 138 -5.32 4.94 -8.58
CA THR A 138 -6.78 5.00 -8.47
C THR A 138 -7.32 5.93 -9.54
N LEU A 139 -8.65 6.07 -9.67
CA LEU A 139 -9.28 6.92 -10.68
C LEU A 139 -8.94 8.42 -10.57
N GLY A 140 -8.28 8.85 -9.50
CA GLY A 140 -7.97 10.26 -9.28
C GLY A 140 -6.62 10.56 -8.65
N PHE A 141 -5.85 9.53 -8.28
CA PHE A 141 -4.58 9.69 -7.58
C PHE A 141 -3.59 8.61 -7.99
N GLN A 142 -2.33 9.01 -8.05
CA GLN A 142 -1.20 8.09 -8.00
C GLN A 142 -0.33 8.39 -6.78
N SER A 143 0.33 7.37 -6.27
CA SER A 143 1.33 7.51 -5.22
C SER A 143 2.52 6.63 -5.52
N ASP A 144 3.68 7.00 -4.99
CA ASP A 144 4.88 6.18 -5.03
C ASP A 144 5.60 6.34 -3.69
N GLY A 145 5.81 5.23 -3.00
CA GLY A 145 6.40 5.23 -1.66
C GLY A 145 7.45 4.14 -1.54
N GLY A 146 8.61 4.48 -0.98
CA GLY A 146 9.72 3.55 -0.84
C GLY A 146 10.63 3.85 0.35
N TYR A 147 11.07 2.79 1.00
CA TYR A 147 12.08 2.74 2.04
C TYR A 147 13.42 2.29 1.44
N ILE A 148 14.49 2.99 1.79
CA ILE A 148 15.86 2.72 1.37
C ILE A 148 16.61 2.12 2.56
N PRO A 149 16.79 0.78 2.63
CA PRO A 149 17.34 0.14 3.81
C PRO A 149 18.74 0.64 4.20
N GLU A 150 19.60 0.87 3.21
CA GLU A 150 21.00 1.30 3.43
C GLU A 150 21.14 2.70 4.03
N LYS A 151 20.12 3.55 3.87
CA LYS A 151 20.12 4.93 4.36
C LYS A 151 19.14 5.16 5.52
N ASP A 152 18.36 4.15 5.90
CA ASP A 152 17.21 4.28 6.83
C ASP A 152 16.32 5.50 6.46
N ALA A 153 16.07 5.66 5.16
CA ALA A 153 15.34 6.78 4.59
C ALA A 153 14.03 6.31 3.96
N THR A 154 13.01 7.17 3.94
CA THR A 154 11.73 6.90 3.28
C THR A 154 11.35 8.08 2.41
N ILE A 155 11.00 7.81 1.16
CA ILE A 155 10.54 8.80 0.18
C ILE A 155 9.10 8.46 -0.17
N VAL A 156 8.24 9.47 -0.20
CA VAL A 156 6.84 9.31 -0.60
C VAL A 156 6.39 10.49 -1.45
N ILE A 157 5.75 10.19 -2.59
CA ILE A 157 5.26 11.16 -3.57
C ILE A 157 3.78 10.86 -3.87
N TRP A 158 2.98 11.92 -4.07
CA TRP A 158 1.61 11.84 -4.56
C TRP A 158 1.42 12.70 -5.81
N GLY A 159 0.58 12.21 -6.71
CA GLY A 159 -0.07 12.99 -7.74
C GLY A 159 -1.57 12.90 -7.57
N ASN A 160 -2.27 14.03 -7.66
CA ASN A 160 -3.74 14.07 -7.66
C ASN A 160 -4.32 13.86 -9.06
N SER A 161 -3.69 12.98 -9.84
CA SER A 161 -4.24 12.49 -11.09
C SER A 161 -3.93 11.01 -11.30
N ALA A 162 -4.88 10.26 -11.85
CA ALA A 162 -4.68 8.85 -12.21
C ALA A 162 -3.56 8.67 -13.25
N LEU A 163 -3.32 9.68 -14.09
CA LEU A 163 -2.26 9.69 -15.10
C LEU A 163 -1.20 10.77 -14.82
N SER A 164 -0.82 10.96 -13.55
CA SER A 164 0.24 11.90 -13.15
C SER A 164 1.67 11.41 -13.48
N GLY A 165 1.84 10.11 -13.75
CA GLY A 165 3.13 9.47 -13.98
C GLY A 165 3.90 9.12 -12.70
N VAL A 166 3.35 9.39 -11.50
CA VAL A 166 4.06 9.22 -10.23
C VAL A 166 4.32 7.75 -9.88
N SER A 167 3.32 6.89 -10.05
CA SER A 167 3.34 5.52 -9.52
C SER A 167 4.51 4.70 -10.06
N ARG A 168 5.37 4.21 -9.16
CA ARG A 168 6.57 3.36 -9.40
C ARG A 168 7.69 4.00 -10.23
N ASN A 169 7.57 5.25 -10.65
CA ASN A 169 8.51 5.89 -11.57
C ASN A 169 9.40 6.95 -10.91
N VAL A 170 8.98 7.53 -9.79
CA VAL A 170 9.63 8.72 -9.23
C VAL A 170 10.54 8.36 -8.07
N VAL A 171 10.15 7.42 -7.21
CA VAL A 171 10.94 7.08 -6.03
C VAL A 171 12.27 6.40 -6.36
N PRO A 172 12.35 5.39 -7.25
CA PRO A 172 13.62 4.73 -7.57
C PRO A 172 14.75 5.68 -8.04
N PRO A 173 14.55 6.60 -8.98
CA PRO A 173 15.61 7.54 -9.37
C PRO A 173 15.97 8.51 -8.25
N LEU A 174 15.01 8.99 -7.44
CA LEU A 174 15.31 9.82 -6.27
C LEU A 174 16.12 9.05 -5.22
N ALA A 175 15.82 7.77 -5.03
CA ALA A 175 16.54 6.92 -4.09
C ALA A 175 18.01 6.77 -4.48
N LYS A 176 18.34 6.63 -5.78
CA LYS A 176 19.74 6.62 -6.25
C LYS A 176 20.50 7.89 -5.89
N ILE A 177 19.85 9.04 -6.08
CA ILE A 177 20.43 10.35 -5.70
C ILE A 177 20.69 10.41 -4.19
N VAL A 178 19.72 9.98 -3.37
CA VAL A 178 19.87 9.92 -1.91
C VAL A 178 20.95 8.91 -1.48
N SER A 179 21.11 7.82 -2.24
CA SER A 179 22.10 6.79 -1.96
C SER A 179 23.54 7.23 -2.27
N GLY A 180 23.71 8.17 -3.22
CA GLY A 180 25.01 8.59 -3.75
C GLY A 180 25.45 7.78 -4.97
N ASP A 181 24.54 7.02 -5.58
CA ASP A 181 24.80 6.20 -6.77
C ASP A 181 24.48 7.05 -8.01
N GLN A 182 25.49 7.74 -8.57
CA GLN A 182 25.41 8.47 -9.85
C GLN A 182 26.31 7.84 -10.90
#